data_AF-A0A023X3L4-F1
#
_entry.id   AF-A0A023X3L4-F1
#
_cell.length_a   1.000
_cell.length_b   1.000
_cell.length_c   1.000
_cell.angle_alpha   90.00
_cell.angle_beta   90.00
_cell.angle_gamma   90.00
#
_symmetry.space_group_name_H-M   'P 1'
#
loop_
_entity.id
_entity.type
_entity.pdbx_description
1 polymer ?
#
loop_
_entity_poly.entity_id
_entity_poly.type
_entity_poly.pdbx_seq_one_letter_code
_entity_poly.pdbx_strand_id
1 'polypeptide(L)'
;MDELPETETAQQQTTTVTETTIEETVPETTAGGDPVGVGQEETRDEERFVLSEEQPVPEDFRAAYGRGAAIAVVFYGTSLDPFYPQGLSPDERVRSAVEGLSGEYPTVEFFLYDIDSPGDVGAAVEGAPLGLGEYGTLAAQLNVGYTPFVVTMAPSGEGYLILNRYQGYVPEPVISQALYDLSRVQVADNSSDVQLQLDVVRLTAEGGGVEYFTVSNASPDPIDLQGFSLRVVDPETGEVTTASPGVRVEESVEVPADGLASVGRVPDVSTDEGEPVDAAFTGGQPLDLVAGDQVALLDSGGAIVASTVVS
;
A
#
# COMPACT_ATOMS: atom_id res chain seq x y z
N MET A 1 -18.64 -72.90 -37.18
CA MET A 1 -17.42 -72.15 -37.51
C MET A 1 -17.88 -70.81 -38.06
N ASP A 2 -18.18 -69.82 -37.22
CA ASP A 2 -17.56 -69.52 -35.90
C ASP A 2 -16.03 -69.33 -36.06
N GLU A 3 -15.37 -68.32 -35.48
CA GLU A 3 -15.75 -67.50 -34.31
C GLU A 3 -14.99 -66.14 -34.36
N LEU A 4 -15.44 -65.15 -33.58
CA LEU A 4 -14.62 -64.00 -33.11
C LEU A 4 -13.61 -64.50 -32.03
N PRO A 5 -12.60 -63.75 -31.50
CA PRO A 5 -12.67 -62.31 -31.16
C PRO A 5 -11.35 -61.47 -31.08
N GLU A 6 -11.50 -60.18 -30.70
CA GLU A 6 -10.63 -59.33 -29.82
C GLU A 6 -9.14 -59.08 -30.21
N THR A 7 -8.40 -58.03 -29.85
CA THR A 7 -8.50 -56.78 -29.02
C THR A 7 -7.40 -55.80 -29.54
N GLU A 8 -7.27 -54.50 -29.26
CA GLU A 8 -8.05 -53.42 -28.61
C GLU A 8 -7.47 -52.06 -29.09
N THR A 9 -8.23 -50.95 -29.12
CA THR A 9 -7.68 -49.59 -28.82
C THR A 9 -8.80 -48.65 -28.32
N ALA A 10 -8.48 -47.83 -27.33
CA ALA A 10 -9.43 -47.08 -26.51
C ALA A 10 -10.28 -46.02 -27.24
N GLN A 11 -11.49 -45.81 -26.71
CA GLN A 11 -12.28 -44.60 -26.93
C GLN A 11 -11.66 -43.44 -26.13
N GLN A 12 -11.51 -42.27 -26.77
CA GLN A 12 -11.64 -41.00 -26.05
C GLN A 12 -12.67 -40.15 -26.78
N GLN A 13 -13.63 -39.63 -26.01
CA GLN A 13 -14.74 -38.86 -26.51
C GLN A 13 -14.28 -37.43 -26.79
N THR A 14 -14.43 -36.97 -28.03
CA THR A 14 -14.30 -35.55 -28.35
C THR A 14 -15.51 -34.80 -27.81
N THR A 15 -15.43 -34.28 -26.60
CA THR A 15 -16.47 -33.39 -26.06
C THR A 15 -16.30 -32.01 -26.72
N THR A 16 -17.17 -31.69 -27.67
CA THR A 16 -17.30 -30.34 -28.22
C THR A 16 -17.76 -29.40 -27.12
N VAL A 17 -16.87 -28.54 -26.63
CA VAL A 17 -17.25 -27.36 -25.82
C VAL A 17 -17.44 -26.21 -26.79
N THR A 18 -18.67 -25.73 -26.90
CA THR A 18 -19.00 -24.54 -27.69
C THR A 18 -18.37 -23.31 -27.05
N GLU A 19 -17.43 -22.65 -27.72
CA GLU A 19 -17.01 -21.30 -27.35
C GLU A 19 -18.23 -20.38 -27.36
N THR A 20 -18.62 -19.90 -26.18
CA THR A 20 -19.59 -18.81 -26.06
C THR A 20 -18.78 -17.52 -26.01
N THR A 21 -18.53 -16.93 -27.18
CA THR A 21 -18.02 -15.57 -27.26
C THR A 21 -19.04 -14.62 -26.63
N ILE A 22 -18.73 -14.14 -25.44
CA ILE A 22 -19.46 -13.03 -24.83
C ILE A 22 -18.82 -11.77 -25.39
N GLU A 23 -19.44 -11.15 -26.39
CA GLU A 23 -19.07 -9.79 -26.81
C GLU A 23 -19.51 -8.82 -25.70
N GLU A 24 -18.61 -8.53 -24.75
CA GLU A 24 -18.83 -7.45 -23.80
C GLU A 24 -18.63 -6.11 -24.52
N THR A 25 -19.74 -5.39 -24.72
CA THR A 25 -19.77 -4.10 -25.39
C THR A 25 -19.26 -2.99 -24.47
N VAL A 26 -17.95 -2.76 -24.50
CA VAL A 26 -17.32 -1.59 -23.91
C VAL A 26 -17.90 -0.31 -24.56
N PRO A 27 -18.35 0.70 -23.79
CA PRO A 27 -18.83 1.95 -24.37
C PRO A 27 -17.67 2.74 -25.00
N GLU A 28 -17.78 3.04 -26.30
CA GLU A 28 -16.87 3.98 -26.98
C GLU A 28 -16.90 5.35 -26.27
N THR A 29 -15.82 5.69 -25.57
CA THR A 29 -15.56 7.06 -25.13
C THR A 29 -14.56 7.68 -26.09
N THR A 30 -15.04 8.59 -26.93
CA THR A 30 -14.27 9.17 -28.04
C THR A 30 -13.25 10.22 -27.54
N ALA A 31 -12.03 9.78 -27.22
CA ALA A 31 -10.85 10.64 -27.10
C ALA A 31 -9.67 9.95 -27.78
N GLY A 32 -9.16 10.52 -28.88
CA GLY A 32 -8.17 9.85 -29.72
C GLY A 32 -6.79 9.78 -29.09
N GLY A 33 -6.31 8.57 -28.84
CA GLY A 33 -4.94 8.22 -28.53
C GLY A 33 -4.65 6.80 -29.02
N ASP A 34 -3.46 6.55 -29.55
CA ASP A 34 -3.06 5.22 -30.02
C ASP A 34 -3.03 4.21 -28.86
N PRO A 35 -3.30 2.91 -29.10
CA PRO A 35 -3.26 1.88 -28.06
C PRO A 35 -1.85 1.80 -27.46
N VAL A 36 -1.72 2.19 -26.19
CA VAL A 36 -0.48 2.13 -25.42
C VAL A 36 0.01 0.68 -25.32
N GLY A 37 1.32 0.51 -25.52
CA GLY A 37 1.96 -0.81 -25.55
C GLY A 37 1.87 -1.53 -24.21
N VAL A 38 1.47 -2.80 -24.27
CA VAL A 38 1.43 -3.71 -23.11
C VAL A 38 2.82 -3.89 -22.49
N GLY A 39 3.01 -3.32 -21.30
CA GLY A 39 3.84 -3.99 -20.29
C GLY A 39 3.08 -5.21 -19.76
N GLN A 40 3.78 -6.30 -19.44
CA GLN A 40 3.14 -7.44 -18.79
C GLN A 40 2.96 -7.14 -17.30
N GLU A 41 1.74 -6.71 -16.96
CA GLU A 41 1.21 -6.73 -15.60
C GLU A 41 1.04 -8.21 -15.19
N GLU A 42 1.99 -8.76 -14.44
CA GLU A 42 1.95 -10.18 -14.05
C GLU A 42 1.07 -10.46 -12.82
N THR A 43 0.84 -9.47 -11.96
CA THR A 43 0.04 -9.64 -10.73
C THR A 43 -0.73 -8.37 -10.34
N ARG A 44 -2.06 -8.52 -10.21
CA ARG A 44 -2.94 -7.63 -9.42
C ARG A 44 -3.36 -8.23 -8.08
N ASP A 45 -2.87 -9.43 -7.78
CA ASP A 45 -3.14 -10.09 -6.51
C ASP A 45 -2.30 -9.42 -5.41
N GLU A 46 -2.98 -8.96 -4.36
CA GLU A 46 -2.42 -8.23 -3.22
C GLU A 46 -1.43 -9.11 -2.41
N GLU A 47 -0.21 -9.27 -2.92
CA GLU A 47 0.80 -10.14 -2.31
C GLU A 47 1.38 -9.50 -1.04
N ARG A 48 1.28 -10.22 0.08
CA ARG A 48 1.92 -9.80 1.34
C ARG A 48 3.44 -9.94 1.23
N PHE A 49 4.13 -8.86 1.54
CA PHE A 49 5.59 -8.76 1.62
C PHE A 49 6.04 -8.53 3.07
N VAL A 50 6.81 -9.48 3.60
CA VAL A 50 7.46 -9.39 4.92
C VAL A 50 8.98 -9.34 4.70
N LEU A 51 9.61 -8.28 5.19
CA LEU A 51 11.06 -8.08 5.04
C LEU A 51 11.83 -9.07 5.94
N SER A 52 12.81 -9.77 5.37
CA SER A 52 13.72 -10.62 6.15
C SER A 52 14.85 -9.80 6.74
N GLU A 53 14.80 -9.53 8.04
CA GLU A 53 15.86 -8.82 8.76
C GLU A 53 17.19 -9.59 8.83
N GLU A 54 17.15 -10.91 8.67
CA GLU A 54 18.34 -11.78 8.65
C GLU A 54 19.19 -11.63 7.37
N GLN A 55 18.66 -10.97 6.34
CA GLN A 55 19.33 -10.79 5.05
C GLN A 55 19.75 -9.33 4.81
N PRO A 56 20.88 -9.09 4.13
CA PRO A 56 21.35 -7.74 3.87
C PRO A 56 20.44 -7.03 2.86
N VAL A 57 19.90 -5.91 3.30
CA VAL A 57 19.12 -4.93 2.53
C VAL A 57 19.58 -3.51 2.91
N PRO A 58 19.35 -2.50 2.06
CA PRO A 58 19.80 -1.13 2.29
C PRO A 58 19.23 -0.53 3.58
N GLU A 59 20.01 0.29 4.28
CA GLU A 59 19.61 0.86 5.58
C GLU A 59 18.48 1.88 5.46
N ASP A 60 18.48 2.66 4.38
CA ASP A 60 17.44 3.61 4.00
C ASP A 60 16.11 2.90 3.66
N PHE A 61 16.17 1.82 2.87
CA PHE A 61 15.02 0.96 2.60
C PHE A 61 14.47 0.31 3.87
N ARG A 62 15.35 -0.26 4.71
CA ARG A 62 14.95 -0.85 6.01
C ARG A 62 14.29 0.20 6.91
N ALA A 63 14.81 1.43 6.93
CA ALA A 63 14.21 2.51 7.67
C ALA A 63 12.83 2.91 7.12
N ALA A 64 12.63 2.94 5.80
CA ALA A 64 11.34 3.23 5.16
C ALA A 64 10.30 2.15 5.48
N TYR A 65 10.70 0.88 5.36
CA TYR A 65 9.89 -0.26 5.73
C TYR A 65 9.49 -0.24 7.23
N GLY A 66 10.46 0.05 8.10
CA GLY A 66 10.26 0.08 9.55
C GLY A 66 9.48 1.29 10.08
N ARG A 67 9.36 2.37 9.31
CA ARG A 67 8.42 3.47 9.64
C ARG A 67 7.01 3.17 9.13
N GLY A 68 6.88 2.56 7.95
CA GLY A 68 5.58 2.27 7.32
C GLY A 68 5.30 3.06 6.05
N ALA A 69 6.29 3.77 5.51
CA ALA A 69 6.13 4.67 4.36
C ALA A 69 5.51 3.99 3.13
N ALA A 70 4.81 4.75 2.28
CA ALA A 70 4.47 4.31 0.93
C ALA A 70 5.75 4.18 0.11
N ILE A 71 6.02 3.02 -0.50
CA ILE A 71 7.32 2.73 -1.11
C ILE A 71 7.15 2.38 -2.60
N ALA A 72 7.97 3.00 -3.44
CA ALA A 72 8.19 2.64 -4.83
C ALA A 72 9.63 2.18 -5.02
N VAL A 73 9.83 0.90 -5.34
CA VAL A 73 11.15 0.32 -5.63
C VAL A 73 11.29 0.08 -7.13
N VAL A 74 12.36 0.61 -7.70
CA VAL A 74 12.63 0.55 -9.14
C VAL A 74 14.03 0.01 -9.35
N PHE A 75 14.11 -1.10 -10.08
CA PHE A 75 15.37 -1.68 -10.51
C PHE A 75 15.49 -1.49 -12.01
N TYR A 76 16.57 -0.85 -12.42
CA TYR A 76 16.81 -0.44 -13.81
C TYR A 76 18.08 -1.12 -14.34
N GLY A 77 18.05 -1.55 -15.60
CA GLY A 77 19.26 -2.02 -16.29
C GLY A 77 20.02 -0.84 -16.90
N THR A 78 21.33 -0.74 -16.65
CA THR A 78 22.20 0.20 -17.39
C THR A 78 22.89 -0.46 -18.59
N SER A 79 22.91 -1.79 -18.64
CA SER A 79 23.52 -2.57 -19.70
C SER A 79 22.59 -2.84 -20.90
N LEU A 80 23.14 -2.79 -22.12
CA LEU A 80 22.44 -3.14 -23.36
C LEU A 80 22.39 -4.66 -23.52
N ASP A 81 21.30 -5.29 -23.08
CA ASP A 81 21.02 -6.70 -23.38
C ASP A 81 20.93 -6.88 -24.91
N PRO A 82 21.65 -7.84 -25.53
CA PRO A 82 21.52 -8.14 -26.97
C PRO A 82 20.11 -8.59 -27.42
N PHE A 83 19.21 -8.94 -26.49
CA PHE A 83 17.81 -9.25 -26.75
C PHE A 83 16.85 -8.04 -26.60
N TYR A 84 17.35 -6.84 -26.28
CA TYR A 84 16.53 -5.63 -26.18
C TYR A 84 15.82 -5.30 -27.52
N PRO A 85 14.56 -4.83 -27.50
CA PRO A 85 13.88 -4.37 -28.71
C PRO A 85 14.63 -3.23 -29.40
N GLN A 86 14.88 -3.38 -30.70
CA GLN A 86 15.63 -2.41 -31.51
C GLN A 86 14.98 -1.02 -31.47
N GLY A 87 15.71 -0.01 -30.96
CA GLY A 87 15.26 1.38 -30.86
C GLY A 87 14.88 1.86 -29.46
N LEU A 88 15.01 1.00 -28.44
CA LEU A 88 14.91 1.37 -27.03
C LEU A 88 16.29 1.32 -26.38
N SER A 89 16.64 2.34 -25.60
CA SER A 89 17.76 2.28 -24.66
C SER A 89 17.38 1.42 -23.46
N PRO A 90 18.33 0.90 -22.68
CA PRO A 90 18.09 0.48 -21.29
C PRO A 90 17.44 1.60 -20.49
N ASP A 91 16.95 1.28 -19.30
CA ASP A 91 15.85 1.95 -18.57
C ASP A 91 16.07 3.40 -18.10
N GLU A 92 17.00 4.15 -18.70
CA GLU A 92 17.10 5.61 -18.59
C GLU A 92 15.74 6.31 -18.72
N ARG A 93 14.80 5.79 -19.54
CA ARG A 93 13.44 6.35 -19.63
C ARG A 93 12.57 6.04 -18.42
N VAL A 94 12.61 4.81 -17.90
CA VAL A 94 11.85 4.44 -16.67
C VAL A 94 12.44 5.20 -15.49
N ARG A 95 13.77 5.24 -15.37
CA ARG A 95 14.49 6.05 -14.40
C ARG A 95 14.13 7.53 -14.51
N SER A 96 14.20 8.14 -15.70
CA SER A 96 13.87 9.57 -15.88
C SER A 96 12.39 9.86 -15.60
N ALA A 97 11.49 8.93 -15.95
CA ALA A 97 10.07 9.03 -15.63
C ALA A 97 9.85 8.99 -14.10
N VAL A 98 10.48 8.05 -13.40
CA VAL A 98 10.39 7.92 -11.94
C VAL A 98 11.05 9.10 -11.22
N GLU A 99 12.23 9.56 -11.66
CA GLU A 99 12.90 10.76 -11.14
C GLU A 99 12.08 12.05 -11.42
N GLY A 100 11.31 12.09 -12.51
CA GLY A 100 10.37 13.18 -12.80
C GLY A 100 9.14 13.12 -11.89
N LEU A 101 8.47 11.97 -11.86
CA LEU A 101 7.27 11.72 -11.07
C LEU A 101 7.53 11.78 -9.56
N SER A 102 8.75 11.54 -9.07
CA SER A 102 9.06 11.62 -7.64
C SER A 102 8.80 13.02 -7.04
N GLY A 103 8.89 14.08 -7.85
CA GLY A 103 8.50 15.43 -7.44
C GLY A 103 6.99 15.67 -7.38
N GLU A 104 6.18 14.79 -7.98
CA GLU A 104 4.71 14.85 -8.01
C GLU A 104 4.06 14.01 -6.90
N TYR A 105 4.78 13.03 -6.34
CA TYR A 105 4.33 12.15 -5.26
C TYR A 105 5.24 12.22 -4.02
N PRO A 106 5.26 13.36 -3.29
CA PRO A 106 6.18 13.57 -2.15
C PRO A 106 5.91 12.67 -0.94
N THR A 107 4.74 12.01 -0.88
CA THR A 107 4.37 11.03 0.15
C THR A 107 4.85 9.61 -0.15
N VAL A 108 5.46 9.38 -1.33
CA VAL A 108 6.03 8.08 -1.73
C VAL A 108 7.55 8.16 -1.66
N GLU A 109 8.17 7.17 -1.03
CA GLU A 109 9.63 7.04 -1.01
C GLU A 109 10.14 6.16 -2.14
N PHE A 110 11.06 6.73 -2.91
CA PHE A 110 11.57 6.15 -4.15
C PHE A 110 12.96 5.57 -3.97
N PHE A 111 13.08 4.26 -4.22
CA PHE A 111 14.33 3.53 -4.16
C PHE A 111 14.73 3.07 -5.56
N LEU A 112 15.77 3.68 -6.13
CA LEU A 112 16.24 3.41 -7.49
C LEU A 112 17.59 2.68 -7.44
N TYR A 113 17.61 1.42 -7.88
CA TYR A 113 18.80 0.57 -7.87
C TYR A 113 19.22 0.16 -9.29
N ASP A 114 20.52 0.18 -9.57
CA ASP A 114 21.07 -0.47 -10.75
C ASP A 114 21.06 -1.99 -10.51
N ILE A 115 20.35 -2.73 -11.34
CA ILE A 115 20.18 -4.18 -11.19
C ILE A 115 21.47 -4.96 -11.40
N ASP A 116 22.47 -4.37 -12.06
CA ASP A 116 23.81 -4.94 -12.21
C ASP A 116 24.70 -4.72 -10.95
N SER A 117 24.18 -4.07 -9.89
CA SER A 117 24.92 -3.65 -8.70
C SER A 117 24.32 -4.12 -7.35
N PRO A 118 24.21 -5.44 -7.07
CA PRO A 118 23.75 -5.96 -5.77
C PRO A 118 24.68 -5.63 -4.58
N GLY A 119 25.96 -5.34 -4.82
CA GLY A 119 26.97 -5.28 -3.75
C GLY A 119 27.49 -6.66 -3.32
N ASP A 120 28.44 -6.68 -2.38
CA ASP A 120 28.98 -7.94 -1.84
C ASP A 120 28.05 -8.49 -0.74
N VAL A 121 27.03 -9.23 -1.17
CA VAL A 121 26.07 -9.92 -0.29
C VAL A 121 26.77 -10.86 0.70
N GLY A 122 27.90 -11.46 0.33
CA GLY A 122 28.65 -12.37 1.20
C GLY A 122 29.28 -11.63 2.38
N ALA A 123 30.00 -10.54 2.09
CA ALA A 123 30.53 -9.66 3.14
C ALA A 123 29.43 -8.99 3.96
N ALA A 124 28.29 -8.64 3.34
CA ALA A 124 27.18 -8.00 4.02
C ALA A 124 26.47 -8.92 5.04
N VAL A 125 26.37 -10.23 4.75
CA VAL A 125 25.92 -11.24 5.73
C VAL A 125 26.90 -11.36 6.91
N GLU A 126 28.19 -11.11 6.71
CA GLU A 126 29.18 -11.05 7.80
C GLU A 126 29.18 -9.71 8.57
N GLY A 127 28.27 -8.79 8.23
CA GLY A 127 28.09 -7.50 8.90
C GLY A 127 28.85 -6.31 8.28
N ALA A 128 29.35 -6.45 7.05
CA ALA A 128 29.80 -5.28 6.28
C ALA A 128 28.59 -4.44 5.82
N PRO A 129 28.68 -3.11 5.83
CA PRO A 129 27.61 -2.27 5.26
C PRO A 129 27.57 -2.40 3.73
N LEU A 130 26.36 -2.37 3.17
CA LEU A 130 26.18 -2.19 1.72
C LEU A 130 26.62 -0.78 1.30
N GLY A 131 27.12 -0.66 0.08
CA GLY A 131 27.43 0.61 -0.56
C GLY A 131 26.19 1.42 -0.93
N LEU A 132 26.36 2.72 -1.16
CA LEU A 132 25.27 3.59 -1.63
C LEU A 132 24.79 3.14 -3.02
N GLY A 133 23.51 2.77 -3.12
CA GLY A 133 22.91 2.25 -4.35
C GLY A 133 23.11 0.74 -4.57
N GLU A 134 23.77 0.03 -3.65
CA GLU A 134 23.77 -1.44 -3.62
C GLU A 134 22.51 -1.95 -2.93
N TYR A 135 21.85 -2.96 -3.49
CA TYR A 135 20.54 -3.43 -3.01
C TYR A 135 20.57 -4.74 -2.19
N GLY A 136 21.72 -5.41 -2.13
CA GLY A 136 21.90 -6.67 -1.41
C GLY A 136 20.97 -7.77 -1.91
N THR A 137 20.11 -8.27 -1.01
CA THR A 137 19.13 -9.33 -1.29
C THR A 137 17.74 -8.83 -1.67
N LEU A 138 17.50 -7.52 -1.70
CA LEU A 138 16.15 -6.95 -1.81
C LEU A 138 15.38 -7.46 -3.04
N ALA A 139 16.03 -7.57 -4.21
CA ALA A 139 15.41 -8.14 -5.41
C ALA A 139 14.96 -9.61 -5.23
N ALA A 140 15.75 -10.43 -4.54
CA ALA A 140 15.38 -11.82 -4.27
C ALA A 140 14.18 -11.91 -3.31
N GLN A 141 14.11 -11.02 -2.31
CA GLN A 141 12.99 -10.98 -1.37
C GLN A 141 11.70 -10.44 -2.01
N LEU A 142 11.80 -9.49 -2.93
CA LEU A 142 10.68 -8.96 -3.72
C LEU A 142 10.19 -9.94 -4.82
N ASN A 143 10.79 -11.13 -4.93
CA ASN A 143 10.53 -12.16 -5.94
C ASN A 143 10.65 -11.64 -7.39
N VAL A 144 11.75 -10.95 -7.67
CA VAL A 144 11.99 -10.27 -8.94
C VAL A 144 13.37 -10.65 -9.48
N GLY A 145 13.42 -10.90 -10.79
CA GLY A 145 14.58 -11.45 -11.48
C GLY A 145 15.63 -10.40 -11.86
N TYR A 146 16.58 -10.78 -12.71
CA TYR A 146 17.61 -9.91 -13.29
C TYR A 146 17.13 -9.05 -14.47
N THR A 147 15.81 -8.83 -14.58
CA THR A 147 15.20 -7.95 -15.57
C THR A 147 14.70 -6.68 -14.88
N PRO A 148 14.57 -5.54 -15.59
CA PRO A 148 14.07 -4.30 -14.97
C PRO A 148 12.68 -4.50 -14.37
N PHE A 149 12.36 -3.80 -13.28
CA PHE A 149 11.03 -3.85 -12.69
C PHE A 149 10.68 -2.61 -11.86
N VAL A 150 9.38 -2.40 -11.68
CA VAL A 150 8.78 -1.40 -10.79
C VAL A 150 7.86 -2.13 -9.82
N VAL A 151 8.07 -1.92 -8.52
CA VAL A 151 7.21 -2.42 -7.45
C VAL A 151 6.68 -1.25 -6.65
N THR A 152 5.36 -1.15 -6.50
CA THR A 152 4.73 -0.21 -5.55
C THR A 152 4.10 -1.00 -4.41
N MET A 153 4.36 -0.56 -3.17
CA MET A 153 3.93 -1.26 -1.97
C MET A 153 3.51 -0.29 -0.86
N ALA A 154 2.47 -0.68 -0.12
CA ALA A 154 1.91 0.07 1.00
C ALA A 154 1.95 -0.76 2.29
N PRO A 155 2.06 -0.13 3.47
CA PRO A 155 2.00 -0.80 4.76
C PRO A 155 0.68 -1.57 4.93
N SER A 156 0.75 -2.72 5.60
CA SER A 156 -0.41 -3.55 5.94
C SER A 156 -0.07 -4.53 7.07
N GLY A 157 -0.61 -4.26 8.26
CA GLY A 157 -0.33 -5.04 9.47
C GLY A 157 1.16 -5.02 9.83
N GLU A 158 1.74 -6.19 10.09
CA GLU A 158 3.17 -6.37 10.42
C GLU A 158 4.10 -6.35 9.17
N GLY A 159 3.59 -5.94 8.01
CA GLY A 159 4.37 -5.90 6.78
C GLY A 159 3.74 -5.00 5.73
N TYR A 160 3.82 -5.40 4.46
CA TYR A 160 3.38 -4.61 3.31
C TYR A 160 2.49 -5.42 2.36
N LEU A 161 1.66 -4.74 1.58
CA LEU A 161 1.03 -5.29 0.37
C LEU A 161 1.75 -4.74 -0.86
N ILE A 162 2.15 -5.63 -1.76
CA ILE A 162 2.58 -5.27 -3.12
C ILE A 162 1.32 -4.99 -3.93
N LEU A 163 1.13 -3.71 -4.29
CA LEU A 163 -0.03 -3.25 -5.05
C LEU A 163 0.17 -3.46 -6.55
N ASN A 164 1.40 -3.25 -7.02
CA ASN A 164 1.78 -3.47 -8.41
C ASN A 164 3.20 -4.04 -8.47
N ARG A 165 3.40 -5.05 -9.33
CA ARG A 165 4.73 -5.53 -9.75
C ARG A 165 4.73 -5.61 -11.28
N TYR A 166 5.50 -4.73 -11.92
CA TYR A 166 5.67 -4.71 -13.37
C TYR A 166 7.07 -5.18 -13.74
N GLN A 167 7.18 -6.10 -14.71
CA GLN A 167 8.46 -6.60 -15.21
C GLN A 167 8.74 -6.09 -16.64
N GLY A 168 9.99 -5.73 -16.89
CA GLY A 168 10.47 -5.19 -18.16
C GLY A 168 10.08 -3.73 -18.36
N TYR A 169 9.88 -3.33 -19.62
CA TYR A 169 9.58 -1.94 -19.97
C TYR A 169 8.18 -1.52 -19.50
N VAL A 170 8.13 -0.50 -18.64
CA VAL A 170 6.89 0.10 -18.14
C VAL A 170 6.72 1.50 -18.72
N PRO A 171 5.62 1.81 -19.44
CA PRO A 171 5.33 3.18 -19.89
C PRO A 171 5.10 4.13 -18.70
N GLU A 172 5.61 5.36 -18.79
CA GLU A 172 5.40 6.43 -17.80
C GLU A 172 3.94 6.61 -17.34
N PRO A 173 2.90 6.57 -18.22
CA PRO A 173 1.50 6.64 -17.76
C PRO A 173 1.07 5.48 -16.85
N VAL A 174 1.66 4.29 -17.00
CA VAL A 174 1.38 3.13 -16.13
C VAL A 174 2.04 3.33 -14.77
N ILE A 175 3.28 3.83 -14.76
CA ILE A 175 4.00 4.18 -13.51
C ILE A 175 3.24 5.28 -12.76
N SER A 176 2.80 6.35 -13.44
CA SER A 176 2.03 7.43 -12.83
C SER A 176 0.69 6.95 -12.26
N GLN A 177 -0.02 6.03 -12.93
CA GLN A 177 -1.24 5.43 -12.38
C GLN A 177 -0.96 4.61 -11.12
N ALA A 178 0.08 3.77 -11.13
CA ALA A 178 0.47 2.97 -9.96
C ALA A 178 0.92 3.82 -8.76
N LEU A 179 1.59 4.94 -9.01
CA LEU A 179 1.97 5.92 -7.98
C LEU A 179 0.76 6.71 -7.47
N TYR A 180 -0.18 7.07 -8.34
CA TYR A 180 -1.44 7.68 -7.96
C TYR A 180 -2.26 6.76 -7.05
N ASP A 181 -2.39 5.49 -7.42
CA ASP A 181 -3.12 4.51 -6.62
C ASP A 181 -2.39 4.22 -5.29
N LEU A 182 -1.06 4.13 -5.29
CA LEU A 182 -0.26 4.03 -4.05
C LEU A 182 -0.44 5.26 -3.14
N SER A 183 -0.37 6.48 -3.68
CA SER A 183 -0.54 7.73 -2.92
C SER A 183 -1.93 7.91 -2.31
N ARG A 184 -2.90 7.09 -2.75
CA ARG A 184 -4.26 7.02 -2.22
C ARG A 184 -4.45 5.91 -1.19
N VAL A 185 -3.50 5.00 -1.04
CA VAL A 185 -3.47 4.10 0.10
C VAL A 185 -3.06 4.89 1.34
N GLN A 186 -3.88 4.81 2.38
CA GLN A 186 -3.73 5.60 3.60
C GLN A 186 -2.50 5.12 4.38
N VAL A 187 -1.39 5.83 4.19
CA VAL A 187 -0.19 5.64 5.00
C VAL A 187 -0.18 6.66 6.13
N ALA A 188 -0.24 6.15 7.35
CA ALA A 188 0.54 6.73 8.43
C ALA A 188 1.08 5.59 9.30
N ASP A 189 2.36 5.32 9.09
CA ASP A 189 3.34 4.88 10.07
C ASP A 189 2.78 4.69 11.49
N ASN A 190 2.41 3.44 11.84
CA ASN A 190 2.17 3.11 13.24
C ASN A 190 3.53 3.11 13.96
N SER A 191 3.75 4.17 14.74
CA SER A 191 4.94 4.42 15.56
C SER A 191 4.70 4.11 17.03
N SER A 192 3.55 3.52 17.36
CA SER A 192 3.17 3.07 18.70
C SER A 192 3.34 1.55 18.82
N ASP A 193 3.58 1.06 20.04
CA ASP A 193 3.57 -0.38 20.35
C ASP A 193 2.13 -0.98 20.34
N VAL A 194 1.12 -0.16 20.02
CA VAL A 194 -0.31 -0.49 20.10
C VAL A 194 -0.87 -0.80 18.71
N GLN A 195 -1.53 -1.96 18.56
CA GLN A 195 -2.18 -2.35 17.30
C GLN A 195 -3.67 -2.01 17.30
N LEU A 196 -4.01 -0.85 16.74
CA LEU A 196 -5.39 -0.42 16.46
C LEU A 196 -5.51 0.02 15.01
N GLN A 197 -6.72 -0.08 14.45
CA GLN A 197 -7.07 0.46 13.15
C GLN A 197 -8.19 1.50 13.32
N LEU A 198 -8.13 2.58 12.54
CA LEU A 198 -9.15 3.63 12.50
C LEU A 198 -10.05 3.38 11.29
N ASP A 199 -11.28 2.91 11.50
CA ASP A 199 -12.12 2.39 10.41
C ASP A 199 -13.00 3.46 9.75
N VAL A 200 -13.58 4.35 10.56
CA VAL A 200 -14.51 5.39 10.11
C VAL A 200 -14.27 6.68 10.89
N VAL A 201 -14.32 7.82 10.20
CA VAL A 201 -14.42 9.15 10.79
C VAL A 201 -15.55 9.90 10.10
N ARG A 202 -16.66 10.14 10.80
CA ARG A 202 -17.81 10.89 10.27
C ARG A 202 -17.74 12.35 10.69
N LEU A 203 -18.08 13.23 9.76
CA LEU A 203 -18.19 14.67 10.00
C LEU A 203 -19.56 15.07 10.56
N THR A 204 -19.60 16.22 11.22
CA THR A 204 -20.84 16.91 11.62
C THR A 204 -21.67 17.26 10.38
N ALA A 205 -23.00 17.32 10.52
CA ALA A 205 -23.90 17.71 9.43
C ALA A 205 -23.72 19.17 8.96
N GLU A 206 -23.06 20.02 9.76
CA GLU A 206 -22.69 21.39 9.39
C GLU A 206 -21.31 21.48 8.71
N GLY A 207 -20.54 20.37 8.69
CA GLY A 207 -19.16 20.30 8.20
C GLY A 207 -18.13 20.83 9.20
N GLY A 208 -16.84 20.61 8.91
CA GLY A 208 -15.74 21.23 9.65
C GLY A 208 -15.48 20.65 11.05
N GLY A 209 -16.08 19.54 11.44
CA GLY A 209 -15.80 18.89 12.73
C GLY A 209 -16.17 17.40 12.71
N VAL A 210 -15.61 16.62 13.63
CA VAL A 210 -15.94 15.20 13.78
C VAL A 210 -17.25 15.06 14.57
N GLU A 211 -18.15 14.18 14.12
CA GLU A 211 -19.35 13.78 14.86
C GLU A 211 -19.09 12.48 15.65
N TYR A 212 -18.45 11.49 15.02
CA TYR A 212 -17.89 10.32 15.68
C TYR A 212 -16.77 9.67 14.86
N PHE A 213 -15.99 8.78 15.49
CA PHE A 213 -15.09 7.85 14.83
C PHE A 213 -15.18 6.45 15.43
N THR A 214 -14.77 5.42 14.68
CA THR A 214 -14.69 4.03 15.15
C THR A 214 -13.27 3.50 15.05
N VAL A 215 -12.91 2.66 16.01
CA VAL A 215 -11.59 2.05 16.14
C VAL A 215 -11.76 0.54 16.33
N SER A 216 -11.03 -0.26 15.57
CA SER A 216 -10.97 -1.71 15.71
C SER A 216 -9.64 -2.16 16.33
N ASN A 217 -9.70 -3.25 17.11
CA ASN A 217 -8.57 -3.85 17.80
C ASN A 217 -8.41 -5.29 17.31
N ALA A 218 -7.36 -5.52 16.52
CA ALA A 218 -6.98 -6.85 16.00
C ALA A 218 -6.01 -7.61 16.94
N SER A 219 -5.70 -7.05 18.11
CA SER A 219 -4.83 -7.68 19.09
C SER A 219 -5.62 -8.57 20.06
N PRO A 220 -4.99 -9.60 20.68
CA PRO A 220 -5.67 -10.54 21.57
C PRO A 220 -5.96 -9.96 22.97
N ASP A 221 -5.50 -8.74 23.26
CA ASP A 221 -5.68 -8.06 24.54
C ASP A 221 -6.56 -6.80 24.36
N PRO A 222 -7.42 -6.45 25.33
CA PRO A 222 -8.21 -5.23 25.26
C PRO A 222 -7.33 -3.97 25.41
N ILE A 223 -7.68 -2.90 24.71
CA ILE A 223 -6.92 -1.63 24.70
C ILE A 223 -7.82 -0.49 25.18
N ASP A 224 -7.39 0.27 26.19
CA ASP A 224 -8.07 1.50 26.63
C ASP A 224 -7.61 2.71 25.80
N LEU A 225 -8.56 3.42 25.19
CA LEU A 225 -8.27 4.65 24.43
C LEU A 225 -8.07 5.89 25.31
N GLN A 226 -8.12 5.78 26.65
CA GLN A 226 -7.95 6.94 27.53
C GLN A 226 -6.65 7.71 27.23
N GLY A 227 -6.80 8.99 26.90
CA GLY A 227 -5.70 9.90 26.62
C GLY A 227 -5.27 9.98 25.17
N PHE A 228 -5.73 9.06 24.30
CA PHE A 228 -5.52 9.09 22.85
C PHE A 228 -6.16 10.34 22.23
N SER A 229 -5.68 10.75 21.05
CA SER A 229 -6.27 11.89 20.32
C SER A 229 -6.29 11.69 18.81
N LEU A 230 -7.41 12.01 18.19
CA LEU A 230 -7.56 12.06 16.73
C LEU A 230 -7.17 13.48 16.27
N ARG A 231 -6.19 13.56 15.36
CA ARG A 231 -5.54 14.80 14.91
C ARG A 231 -5.66 14.96 13.41
N VAL A 232 -5.83 16.20 12.96
CA VAL A 232 -5.71 16.55 11.54
C VAL A 232 -4.25 16.48 11.13
N VAL A 233 -3.96 15.77 10.05
CA VAL A 233 -2.64 15.74 9.40
C VAL A 233 -2.52 17.00 8.55
N ASP A 234 -1.38 17.68 8.62
CA ASP A 234 -1.15 18.89 7.81
C ASP A 234 -1.07 18.52 6.31
N PRO A 235 -1.93 19.09 5.44
CA PRO A 235 -2.02 18.67 4.04
C PRO A 235 -0.89 19.22 3.15
N GLU A 236 -0.10 20.19 3.63
CA GLU A 236 1.06 20.73 2.89
C GLU A 236 2.35 19.96 3.20
N THR A 237 2.46 19.39 4.40
CA THR A 237 3.70 18.81 4.94
C THR A 237 3.60 17.34 5.34
N GLY A 238 2.39 16.80 5.53
CA GLY A 238 2.17 15.47 6.11
C GLY A 238 2.45 15.38 7.63
N GLU A 239 2.82 16.49 8.29
CA GLU A 239 3.15 16.47 9.71
C GLU A 239 1.90 16.36 10.59
N VAL A 240 1.99 15.55 11.65
CA VAL A 240 0.97 15.48 12.71
C VAL A 240 1.62 15.40 14.08
N THR A 241 1.11 16.16 15.04
CA THR A 241 1.64 16.26 16.40
C THR A 241 0.51 16.33 17.43
N THR A 242 0.84 16.18 18.70
CA THR A 242 -0.11 16.44 19.81
C THR A 242 -0.63 17.89 19.87
N ALA A 243 0.01 18.81 19.14
CA ALA A 243 -0.41 20.21 19.02
C ALA A 243 -1.28 20.49 17.78
N SER A 244 -1.36 19.56 16.82
CA SER A 244 -2.23 19.68 15.64
C SER A 244 -3.71 19.79 16.06
N PRO A 245 -4.57 20.44 15.24
CA PRO A 245 -6.01 20.48 15.48
C PRO A 245 -6.59 19.07 15.67
N GLY A 246 -7.60 18.91 16.52
CA GLY A 246 -8.22 17.61 16.74
C GLY A 246 -9.10 17.50 17.97
N VAL A 247 -9.35 16.25 18.36
CA VAL A 247 -10.18 15.83 19.51
C VAL A 247 -9.42 14.82 20.38
N ARG A 248 -9.80 14.70 21.65
CA ARG A 248 -9.13 13.83 22.62
C ARG A 248 -10.13 12.95 23.38
N VAL A 249 -9.80 11.68 23.55
CA VAL A 249 -10.53 10.78 24.43
C VAL A 249 -10.02 11.01 25.87
N GLU A 250 -10.86 11.56 26.75
CA GLU A 250 -10.48 11.80 28.16
C GLU A 250 -11.06 10.75 29.12
N GLU A 251 -12.14 10.09 28.71
CA GLU A 251 -12.77 9.00 29.45
C GLU A 251 -12.13 7.66 29.10
N SER A 252 -12.28 6.65 29.96
CA SER A 252 -11.79 5.28 29.70
C SER A 252 -12.81 4.55 28.82
N VAL A 253 -12.33 4.00 27.71
CA VAL A 253 -13.14 3.24 26.76
C VAL A 253 -12.30 2.10 26.21
N GLU A 254 -12.72 0.88 26.52
CA GLU A 254 -12.01 -0.35 26.20
C GLU A 254 -12.45 -0.84 24.81
N VAL A 255 -11.51 -0.92 23.87
CA VAL A 255 -11.71 -1.64 22.60
C VAL A 255 -11.46 -3.13 22.88
N PRO A 256 -12.48 -4.00 22.79
CA PRO A 256 -12.32 -5.42 23.09
C PRO A 256 -11.32 -6.08 22.13
N ALA A 257 -10.66 -7.15 22.57
CA ALA A 257 -9.86 -8.00 21.68
C ALA A 257 -10.72 -8.56 20.53
N ASP A 258 -10.19 -8.53 19.31
CA ASP A 258 -10.91 -8.82 18.05
C ASP A 258 -12.23 -8.02 17.89
N GLY A 259 -12.30 -6.80 18.46
CA GLY A 259 -13.50 -5.99 18.61
C GLY A 259 -13.39 -4.58 18.05
N LEU A 260 -14.46 -3.79 18.25
CA LEU A 260 -14.53 -2.38 17.87
C LEU A 260 -15.08 -1.53 19.02
N ALA A 261 -14.75 -0.24 19.01
CA ALA A 261 -15.36 0.78 19.85
C ALA A 261 -15.60 2.07 19.06
N SER A 262 -16.53 2.88 19.52
CA SER A 262 -16.98 4.11 18.88
C SER A 262 -16.89 5.30 19.84
N VAL A 263 -16.37 6.43 19.35
CA VAL A 263 -16.19 7.65 20.17
C VAL A 263 -16.82 8.84 19.46
N GLY A 264 -17.83 9.44 20.09
CA GLY A 264 -18.60 10.55 19.53
C GLY A 264 -18.29 11.91 20.15
N ARG A 265 -18.84 12.96 19.53
CA ARG A 265 -18.77 14.34 20.03
C ARG A 265 -19.56 14.55 21.32
N VAL A 266 -20.64 13.77 21.52
CA VAL A 266 -21.42 13.66 22.76
C VAL A 266 -21.94 12.22 22.90
N PRO A 267 -22.28 11.73 24.12
CA PRO A 267 -22.75 10.36 24.33
C PRO A 267 -24.08 10.02 23.61
N ASP A 268 -24.86 11.03 23.23
CA ASP A 268 -26.14 10.85 22.52
C ASP A 268 -25.98 10.72 20.99
N VAL A 269 -24.74 10.75 20.45
CA VAL A 269 -24.48 10.47 19.03
C VAL A 269 -24.74 8.98 18.75
N SER A 270 -25.22 8.67 17.55
CA SER A 270 -25.33 7.30 17.06
C SER A 270 -24.46 7.11 15.81
N THR A 271 -23.94 5.90 15.63
CA THR A 271 -23.26 5.48 14.40
C THR A 271 -24.27 5.32 13.25
N ASP A 272 -23.79 5.10 12.03
CA ASP A 272 -24.62 4.86 10.85
C ASP A 272 -25.48 3.58 10.97
N GLU A 273 -25.04 2.61 11.77
CA GLU A 273 -25.80 1.41 12.15
C GLU A 273 -26.97 1.71 13.11
N GLY A 274 -26.99 2.91 13.69
CA GLY A 274 -27.97 3.36 14.67
C GLY A 274 -27.66 2.95 16.12
N GLU A 275 -26.42 2.51 16.38
CA GLU A 275 -25.96 2.18 17.74
C GLU A 275 -25.41 3.44 18.43
N PRO A 276 -25.65 3.64 19.75
CA PRO A 276 -25.09 4.78 20.47
C PRO A 276 -23.57 4.65 20.59
N VAL A 277 -22.85 5.78 20.60
CA VAL A 277 -21.39 5.76 20.79
C VAL A 277 -21.00 5.25 22.18
N ASP A 278 -19.89 4.52 22.27
CA ASP A 278 -19.40 3.93 23.53
C ASP A 278 -18.84 4.98 24.50
N ALA A 279 -18.25 6.06 23.97
CA ALA A 279 -17.68 7.15 24.75
C ALA A 279 -17.76 8.51 24.04
N ALA A 280 -17.43 9.58 24.76
CA ALA A 280 -17.32 10.93 24.21
C ALA A 280 -15.88 11.47 24.21
N PHE A 281 -15.50 12.19 23.16
CA PHE A 281 -14.27 12.97 23.11
C PHE A 281 -14.48 14.43 23.54
N THR A 282 -13.40 15.10 23.90
CA THR A 282 -13.36 16.56 24.15
C THR A 282 -12.49 17.27 23.10
N GLY A 283 -12.61 18.59 23.00
CA GLY A 283 -11.97 19.38 21.95
C GLY A 283 -12.93 19.68 20.80
N GLY A 284 -12.44 19.73 19.56
CA GLY A 284 -13.31 19.95 18.40
C GLY A 284 -13.92 21.35 18.32
N GLN A 285 -13.10 22.40 18.50
CA GLN A 285 -13.32 23.63 17.72
C GLN A 285 -13.46 23.26 16.23
N PRO A 286 -14.14 24.05 15.37
CA PRO A 286 -14.16 23.76 13.94
C PRO A 286 -12.71 23.52 13.45
N LEU A 287 -12.49 22.29 13.01
CA LEU A 287 -11.24 21.75 12.49
C LEU A 287 -11.09 22.04 10.99
N ASP A 288 -12.12 22.68 10.40
CA ASP A 288 -12.30 22.96 8.97
C ASP A 288 -12.21 21.72 8.05
N LEU A 289 -12.32 20.52 8.64
CA LEU A 289 -12.32 19.23 7.96
C LEU A 289 -13.39 19.10 6.88
N VAL A 290 -12.96 18.59 5.73
CA VAL A 290 -13.78 18.16 4.59
C VAL A 290 -13.49 16.70 4.22
N ALA A 291 -14.40 16.08 3.47
CA ALA A 291 -14.15 14.75 2.91
C ALA A 291 -12.94 14.79 1.96
N GLY A 292 -11.98 13.89 2.18
CA GLY A 292 -10.68 13.89 1.52
C GLY A 292 -9.50 14.31 2.40
N ASP A 293 -9.74 14.97 3.54
CA ASP A 293 -8.66 15.32 4.49
C ASP A 293 -8.16 14.09 5.26
N GLN A 294 -6.88 14.07 5.64
CA GLN A 294 -6.31 12.97 6.42
C GLN A 294 -6.29 13.29 7.93
N VAL A 295 -6.60 12.28 8.75
CA VAL A 295 -6.56 12.35 10.21
C VAL A 295 -5.79 11.15 10.77
N ALA A 296 -5.03 11.36 11.84
CA ALA A 296 -4.25 10.33 12.53
C ALA A 296 -4.73 10.16 13.98
N LEU A 297 -4.88 8.91 14.41
CA LEU A 297 -5.07 8.55 15.81
C LEU A 297 -3.69 8.46 16.47
N LEU A 298 -3.46 9.28 17.49
CA LEU A 298 -2.24 9.28 18.31
C LEU A 298 -2.53 8.68 19.68
N ASP A 299 -1.58 7.94 20.22
CA ASP A 299 -1.63 7.39 21.58
C ASP A 299 -1.43 8.48 22.65
N SER A 300 -1.44 8.06 23.93
CA SER A 300 -1.25 8.96 25.07
C SER A 300 0.15 9.60 25.15
N GLY A 301 1.16 9.02 24.48
CA GLY A 301 2.52 9.55 24.34
C GLY A 301 2.69 10.49 23.14
N GLY A 302 1.76 10.44 22.18
CA GLY A 302 1.79 11.22 20.95
C GLY A 302 2.39 10.49 19.75
N ALA A 303 2.63 9.17 19.85
CA ALA A 303 2.98 8.35 18.69
C ALA A 303 1.74 8.08 17.84
N ILE A 304 1.90 8.02 16.51
CA ILE A 304 0.83 7.69 15.58
C ILE A 304 0.53 6.20 15.72
N VAL A 305 -0.75 5.84 15.81
CA VAL A 305 -1.25 4.46 15.94
C VAL A 305 -1.90 4.00 14.64
N ALA A 306 -2.68 4.89 14.02
CA ALA A 306 -3.36 4.67 12.74
C ALA A 306 -3.62 6.01 12.06
N SER A 307 -3.94 6.00 10.76
CA SER A 307 -4.60 7.15 10.11
C SER A 307 -5.73 6.69 9.20
N THR A 308 -6.59 7.63 8.82
CA THR A 308 -7.52 7.45 7.72
C THR A 308 -7.80 8.77 6.99
N VAL A 309 -8.40 8.68 5.81
CA VAL A 309 -8.99 9.82 5.11
C VAL A 309 -10.46 9.94 5.52
N VAL A 310 -10.85 11.16 5.87
CA VAL A 310 -12.22 11.54 6.22
C VAL A 310 -13.15 11.32 5.03
N SER A 311 -14.27 10.65 5.28
CA SER A 311 -15.30 10.24 4.31
C SER A 311 -16.50 11.18 4.27
#